data_AF-A0A2G9PU53-F1
#
_entry.id   AF-A0A2G9PU53-F1
#
_cell.length_a   1.000
_cell.length_b   1.000
_cell.length_c   1.000
_cell.angle_alpha   90.00
_cell.angle_beta   90.00
_cell.angle_gamma   90.00
#
_symmetry.space_group_name_H-M   'P 1'
#
loop_
_entity.id
_entity.type
_entity.pdbx_description
1 polymer ?
#
loop_
_entity_poly.entity_id
_entity_poly.type
_entity_poly.pdbx_seq_one_letter_code
_entity_poly.pdbx_strand_id
1 'polypeptide(L)'
;MTRNDKVTLDEVLLVNFEKYDSQHDNWKSIEELIGAYDFLDLLFVKFRGDEASKDEKDLLLKTLLTVSMGTGDEPPSVFVPKTIASVTKSRDFAVINGLIGGLATFGTHHLGAVCENMKLLDDLGDNGVKMWVDEKLSHGMKLCGFGHPVYKKDR
;
A
#
# COMPACT_ATOMS: atom_id res chain seq x y z
N MET A 1 24.32 27.95 -18.34
CA MET A 1 24.86 27.18 -17.20
C MET A 1 23.80 27.18 -16.11
N THR A 2 23.74 26.12 -15.29
CA THR A 2 22.79 25.90 -14.16
C THR A 2 21.41 25.37 -14.57
N ARG A 3 20.87 24.30 -13.99
CA ARG A 3 21.38 23.32 -13.01
C ARG A 3 20.62 22.02 -13.34
N ASN A 4 21.37 20.98 -13.67
CA ASN A 4 20.83 19.64 -13.92
C ASN A 4 20.78 18.97 -12.54
N ASP A 5 19.80 19.33 -11.73
CA ASP A 5 19.63 18.79 -10.39
C ASP A 5 19.06 17.37 -10.53
N LYS A 6 19.97 16.43 -10.84
CA LYS A 6 19.74 15.02 -10.63
C LYS A 6 19.62 14.83 -9.13
N VAL A 7 18.39 14.83 -8.64
CA VAL A 7 18.08 14.34 -7.30
C VAL A 7 18.67 12.93 -7.22
N THR A 8 19.69 12.74 -6.39
CA THR A 8 20.31 11.43 -6.21
C THR A 8 19.37 10.57 -5.37
N LEU A 9 19.42 9.25 -5.56
CA LEU A 9 18.65 8.31 -4.73
C LEU A 9 18.92 8.52 -3.23
N ASP A 10 20.11 8.99 -2.90
CA ASP A 10 20.52 9.36 -1.54
C ASP A 10 19.66 10.51 -0.98
N GLU A 11 19.40 11.56 -1.77
CA GLU A 11 18.58 12.71 -1.35
C GLU A 11 17.09 12.35 -1.15
N VAL A 12 16.56 11.36 -1.86
CA VAL A 12 15.17 10.89 -1.67
C VAL A 12 15.03 9.96 -0.46
N LEU A 13 16.08 9.18 -0.15
CA LEU A 13 16.11 8.30 1.02
C LEU A 13 16.30 9.10 2.33
N LEU A 14 17.12 10.16 2.32
CA LEU A 14 17.49 10.93 3.52
C LEU A 14 16.32 11.65 4.21
N VAL A 15 15.38 12.24 3.44
CA VAL A 15 14.35 13.16 3.98
C VAL A 15 13.41 12.53 5.03
N ASN A 16 13.25 11.20 5.02
CA ASN A 16 12.38 10.51 5.97
C ASN A 16 13.13 9.53 6.88
N PHE A 17 14.46 9.44 6.80
CA PHE A 17 15.26 8.82 7.87
C PHE A 17 15.73 9.88 8.86
N GLU A 18 15.96 11.13 8.43
CA GLU A 18 16.29 12.29 9.30
C GLU A 18 15.24 12.62 10.37
N LYS A 19 13.95 12.28 10.17
CA LYS A 19 12.92 12.44 11.22
C LYS A 19 12.83 11.26 12.17
N TYR A 20 13.13 10.06 11.69
CA TYR A 20 13.33 8.87 12.53
C TYR A 20 14.58 9.03 13.42
N ASP A 21 15.58 9.74 12.89
CA ASP A 21 16.83 10.20 13.52
C ASP A 21 16.63 11.03 14.81
N SER A 22 15.46 11.63 15.00
CA SER A 22 15.22 12.58 16.09
C SER A 22 14.41 12.03 17.27
N GLN A 23 13.83 10.83 17.17
CA GLN A 23 12.89 10.29 18.18
C GLN A 23 13.28 8.96 18.82
N HIS A 24 14.34 8.28 18.34
CA HIS A 24 14.79 7.01 18.91
C HIS A 24 16.30 7.01 19.23
N ASP A 25 16.63 7.02 20.51
CA ASP A 25 17.99 7.05 21.10
C ASP A 25 18.86 5.78 20.86
N ASN A 26 18.50 4.91 19.89
CA ASN A 26 19.24 3.69 19.57
C ASN A 26 19.62 3.66 18.08
N TRP A 27 20.83 4.10 17.78
CA TRP A 27 21.31 4.33 16.42
C TRP A 27 21.74 3.01 15.75
N LYS A 28 21.31 2.77 14.51
CA LYS A 28 21.92 1.81 13.59
C LYS A 28 22.12 2.48 12.22
N SER A 29 23.31 2.41 11.64
CA SER A 29 23.61 2.94 10.30
C SER A 29 22.82 2.22 9.21
N ILE A 30 22.71 2.79 7.99
CA ILE A 30 22.05 2.12 6.85
C ILE A 30 22.70 0.75 6.57
N GLU A 31 24.02 0.65 6.71
CA GLU A 31 24.76 -0.61 6.57
C GLU A 31 24.39 -1.61 7.68
N GLU A 32 24.23 -1.13 8.92
CA GLU A 32 23.74 -1.96 10.03
C GLU A 32 22.28 -2.38 9.80
N LEU A 33 21.46 -1.56 9.15
CA LEU A 33 20.08 -1.89 8.80
C LEU A 33 19.99 -2.95 7.70
N ILE A 34 20.79 -2.84 6.63
CA ILE A 34 20.82 -3.78 5.49
C ILE A 34 21.21 -5.20 5.93
N GLY A 35 22.00 -5.34 6.99
CA GLY A 35 22.42 -6.63 7.53
C GLY A 35 21.55 -7.17 8.68
N ALA A 36 20.85 -6.31 9.41
CA ALA A 36 20.12 -6.69 10.62
C ALA A 36 18.60 -6.85 10.43
N TYR A 37 18.04 -6.24 9.39
CA TYR A 37 16.59 -6.19 9.16
C TYR A 37 16.21 -6.76 7.80
N ASP A 38 15.10 -7.49 7.75
CA ASP A 38 14.51 -7.87 6.47
C ASP A 38 13.75 -6.68 5.85
N PHE A 39 13.39 -6.80 4.56
CA PHE A 39 12.67 -5.74 3.86
C PHE A 39 11.35 -5.36 4.53
N LEU A 40 10.67 -6.31 5.17
CA LEU A 40 9.40 -6.05 5.84
C LEU A 40 9.63 -5.25 7.12
N ASP A 41 10.65 -5.59 7.90
CA ASP A 41 11.05 -4.80 9.07
C ASP A 41 11.29 -3.34 8.72
N LEU A 42 11.99 -3.08 7.62
CA LEU A 42 12.24 -1.72 7.13
C LEU A 42 10.95 -1.00 6.73
N LEU A 43 9.97 -1.70 6.16
CA LEU A 43 8.66 -1.12 5.86
C LEU A 43 7.90 -0.72 7.14
N PHE A 44 7.89 -1.58 8.16
CA PHE A 44 7.22 -1.30 9.42
C PHE A 44 7.87 -0.14 10.17
N VAL A 45 9.19 -0.16 10.28
CA VAL A 45 9.96 0.95 10.85
C VAL A 45 9.64 2.26 10.12
N LYS A 46 9.56 2.21 8.78
CA LYS A 46 9.28 3.40 7.96
C LYS A 46 7.89 3.97 8.14
N PHE A 47 6.87 3.12 8.18
CA PHE A 47 5.46 3.56 8.16
C PHE A 47 4.81 3.65 9.54
N ARG A 48 5.25 2.82 10.49
CA ARG A 48 4.66 2.71 11.82
C ARG A 48 5.55 3.27 12.93
N GLY A 49 6.86 3.22 12.77
CA GLY A 49 7.80 3.75 13.75
C GLY A 49 8.59 2.70 14.52
N ASP A 50 8.25 1.41 14.42
CA ASP A 50 8.82 0.33 15.22
C ASP A 50 8.97 -0.98 14.42
N GLU A 51 9.62 -1.98 15.03
CA GLU A 51 9.80 -3.31 14.43
C GLU A 51 8.50 -4.11 14.45
N ALA A 52 8.29 -4.93 13.41
CA ALA A 52 7.16 -5.85 13.38
C ALA A 52 7.46 -7.17 14.09
N SER A 53 6.44 -7.69 14.76
CA SER A 53 6.44 -9.08 15.19
C SER A 53 6.47 -10.03 14.00
N LYS A 54 6.90 -11.26 14.23
CA LYS A 54 6.89 -12.32 13.21
C LYS A 54 5.50 -12.52 12.60
N ASP A 55 4.45 -12.48 13.43
CA ASP A 55 3.07 -12.72 12.99
C ASP A 55 2.55 -11.58 12.10
N GLU A 56 2.92 -10.33 12.38
CA GLU A 56 2.58 -9.18 11.55
C GLU A 56 3.27 -9.24 10.18
N LYS A 57 4.54 -9.63 10.15
CA LYS A 57 5.27 -9.84 8.89
C LYS A 57 4.66 -10.96 8.06
N ASP A 58 4.32 -12.07 8.71
CA ASP A 58 3.64 -13.20 8.08
C ASP A 58 2.28 -12.79 7.51
N LEU A 59 1.51 -12.00 8.26
CA LEU A 59 0.22 -11.49 7.81
C LEU A 59 0.37 -10.55 6.61
N LEU A 60 1.33 -9.63 6.66
CA LEU A 60 1.61 -8.70 5.56
C LEU A 60 1.96 -9.46 4.26
N LEU A 61 2.84 -10.47 4.38
CA LEU A 61 3.26 -11.30 3.26
C LEU A 61 2.11 -12.15 2.69
N LYS A 62 1.34 -12.81 3.56
CA LYS A 62 0.22 -13.68 3.16
C LYS A 62 -0.96 -12.89 2.61
N THR A 63 -1.25 -11.72 3.16
CA THR A 63 -2.44 -10.95 2.78
C THR A 63 -2.12 -9.96 1.67
N LEU A 64 -1.17 -9.05 1.86
CA LEU A 64 -0.98 -7.95 0.91
C LEU A 64 -0.17 -8.38 -0.31
N LEU A 65 0.91 -9.14 -0.13
CA LEU A 65 1.76 -9.54 -1.25
C LEU A 65 1.18 -10.72 -2.02
N THR A 66 0.51 -11.67 -1.36
CA THR A 66 -0.05 -12.85 -2.07
C THR A 66 -1.38 -12.53 -2.76
N VAL A 67 -2.28 -11.72 -2.17
CA VAL A 67 -3.56 -11.36 -2.80
C VAL A 67 -3.38 -10.35 -3.93
N SER A 68 -2.32 -9.53 -3.89
CA SER A 68 -2.01 -8.57 -4.97
C SER A 68 -1.31 -9.20 -6.18
N MET A 69 -0.88 -10.46 -6.10
CA MET A 69 -0.11 -11.15 -7.14
C MET A 69 -0.90 -11.56 -8.40
N GLY A 70 -2.18 -11.23 -8.51
CA GLY A 70 -2.87 -11.30 -9.79
C GLY A 70 -4.38 -11.46 -9.68
N THR A 71 -5.11 -10.53 -10.31
CA THR A 71 -6.55 -10.60 -10.52
C THR A 71 -6.83 -10.60 -12.02
N GLY A 72 -6.37 -11.61 -12.75
CA GLY A 72 -6.55 -11.64 -14.21
C GLY A 72 -5.96 -10.43 -14.93
N ASP A 73 -6.43 -10.18 -16.15
CA ASP A 73 -5.92 -9.13 -17.05
C ASP A 73 -6.89 -7.94 -17.19
N GLU A 74 -8.09 -8.08 -16.62
CA GLU A 74 -9.20 -7.15 -16.71
C GLU A 74 -9.08 -5.91 -15.81
N PRO A 75 -8.48 -5.97 -14.59
CA PRO A 75 -8.41 -4.80 -13.72
C PRO A 75 -7.60 -3.67 -14.36
N PRO A 76 -7.99 -2.40 -14.11
CA PRO A 76 -7.33 -1.26 -14.73
C PRO A 76 -5.84 -1.18 -14.35
N SER A 77 -5.46 -1.61 -13.15
CA SER A 77 -4.06 -1.64 -12.71
C SER A 77 -3.18 -2.66 -13.43
N VAL A 78 -3.76 -3.57 -14.21
CA VAL A 78 -3.03 -4.54 -15.05
C VAL A 78 -3.13 -4.13 -16.51
N PHE A 79 -4.33 -3.76 -16.96
CA PHE A 79 -4.59 -3.35 -18.33
C PHE A 79 -3.79 -2.10 -18.73
N VAL A 80 -3.82 -1.04 -17.92
CA VAL A 80 -3.18 0.25 -18.24
C VAL A 80 -1.65 0.12 -18.37
N PRO A 81 -0.91 -0.52 -17.44
CA PRO A 81 0.52 -0.75 -17.62
C PRO A 81 0.86 -1.52 -18.89
N LYS A 82 0.06 -2.54 -19.26
CA LYS A 82 0.27 -3.32 -20.49
C LYS A 82 0.08 -2.45 -21.73
N THR A 83 -0.94 -1.60 -21.76
CA THR A 83 -1.14 -0.65 -22.86
C THR A 83 0.00 0.35 -22.97
N ILE A 84 0.51 0.87 -21.84
CA ILE A 84 1.64 1.79 -21.85
C ILE A 84 2.91 1.08 -22.34
N ALA A 85 3.16 -0.13 -21.86
CA ALA A 85 4.32 -0.92 -22.27
C ALA A 85 4.30 -1.24 -23.77
N SER A 86 3.12 -1.51 -24.36
CA SER A 86 3.00 -1.88 -25.78
C SER A 86 3.30 -0.72 -26.74
N VAL A 87 3.14 0.53 -26.29
CA VAL A 87 3.41 1.73 -27.09
C VAL A 87 4.75 2.40 -26.76
N THR A 88 5.41 1.97 -25.68
CA THR A 88 6.68 2.55 -25.24
C THR A 88 7.86 1.87 -25.94
N LYS A 89 8.63 2.65 -26.71
CA LYS A 89 9.72 2.12 -27.55
C LYS A 89 10.96 1.65 -26.78
N SER A 90 11.22 2.22 -25.61
CA SER A 90 12.36 1.86 -24.77
C SER A 90 11.91 0.99 -23.62
N ARG A 91 12.60 -0.13 -23.42
CA ARG A 91 12.29 -1.09 -22.36
C ARG A 91 12.35 -0.46 -20.97
N ASP A 92 13.35 0.38 -20.71
CA ASP A 92 13.56 0.99 -19.38
C ASP A 92 12.43 2.00 -19.08
N PHE A 93 12.00 2.76 -20.08
CA PHE A 93 10.85 3.65 -19.94
C PHE A 93 9.52 2.90 -19.88
N ALA A 94 9.40 1.72 -20.51
CA ALA A 94 8.17 0.94 -20.48
C ALA A 94 7.84 0.45 -19.06
N VAL A 95 8.86 0.03 -18.30
CA VAL A 95 8.69 -0.39 -16.90
C VAL A 95 8.25 0.78 -16.02
N ILE A 96 8.96 1.91 -16.10
CA ILE A 96 8.68 3.09 -15.26
C ILE A 96 7.31 3.69 -15.60
N ASN A 97 7.03 3.92 -16.89
CA ASN A 97 5.75 4.48 -17.31
C ASN A 97 4.59 3.54 -17.03
N GLY A 98 4.80 2.23 -17.21
CA GLY A 98 3.82 1.21 -16.87
C GLY A 98 3.49 1.24 -15.37
N LEU A 99 4.51 1.29 -14.50
CA LEU A 99 4.32 1.42 -13.06
C LEU A 99 3.53 2.68 -12.70
N ILE A 100 3.92 3.84 -13.22
CA ILE A 100 3.24 5.12 -12.96
C ILE A 100 1.77 5.03 -13.41
N GLY A 101 1.52 4.54 -14.63
CA GLY A 101 0.16 4.42 -15.15
C GLY A 101 -0.69 3.44 -14.35
N GLY A 102 -0.12 2.32 -13.89
CA GLY A 102 -0.79 1.36 -13.02
C GLY A 102 -1.16 1.98 -11.67
N LEU A 103 -0.21 2.65 -11.01
CA LEU A 103 -0.46 3.36 -9.75
C LEU A 103 -1.51 4.45 -9.91
N ALA A 104 -1.54 5.15 -11.04
CA ALA A 104 -2.54 6.19 -11.32
C ALA A 104 -3.98 5.62 -11.45
N THR A 105 -4.13 4.31 -11.61
CA THR A 105 -5.47 3.67 -11.59
C THR A 105 -5.99 3.42 -10.19
N PHE A 106 -5.14 3.50 -9.16
CA PHE A 106 -5.57 3.31 -7.78
C PHE A 106 -6.41 4.51 -7.31
N GLY A 107 -7.53 4.22 -6.66
CA GLY A 107 -8.45 5.26 -6.20
C GLY A 107 -9.72 4.67 -5.63
N THR A 108 -10.75 5.50 -5.46
CA THR A 108 -12.01 5.12 -4.79
C THR A 108 -12.66 3.86 -5.38
N HIS A 109 -12.58 3.68 -6.69
CA HIS A 109 -13.23 2.58 -7.41
C HIS A 109 -12.30 1.38 -7.67
N HIS A 110 -11.00 1.51 -7.38
CA HIS A 110 -10.02 0.44 -7.58
C HIS A 110 -9.01 0.44 -6.44
N LEU A 111 -9.08 -0.58 -5.58
CA LEU A 111 -8.34 -0.74 -4.31
C LEU A 111 -8.70 0.23 -3.17
N GLY A 112 -9.48 1.29 -3.41
CA GLY A 112 -9.91 2.24 -2.37
C GLY A 112 -10.75 1.63 -1.23
N ALA A 113 -11.40 0.49 -1.47
CA ALA A 113 -12.22 -0.20 -0.47
C ALA A 113 -11.43 -0.62 0.78
N VAL A 114 -10.12 -0.85 0.66
CA VAL A 114 -9.27 -1.21 1.81
C VAL A 114 -9.19 -0.03 2.79
N CYS A 115 -8.89 1.17 2.30
CA CYS A 115 -8.81 2.38 3.11
C CYS A 115 -10.16 2.73 3.74
N GLU A 116 -11.25 2.62 2.98
CA GLU A 116 -12.59 2.89 3.51
C GLU A 116 -13.01 1.85 4.56
N ASN A 117 -12.62 0.58 4.40
CA ASN A 117 -12.89 -0.44 5.41
C ASN A 117 -12.05 -0.25 6.68
N MET A 118 -10.81 0.23 6.57
CA MET A 118 -10.01 0.58 7.75
C MET A 118 -10.67 1.72 8.56
N LYS A 119 -11.14 2.77 7.88
CA LYS A 119 -11.90 3.86 8.52
C LYS A 119 -13.19 3.35 9.16
N LEU A 120 -13.88 2.43 8.49
CA LEU A 120 -15.09 1.79 9.02
C LEU A 120 -14.80 1.07 10.34
N LEU A 121 -13.72 0.29 10.42
CA LEU A 121 -13.35 -0.45 11.62
C LEU A 121 -12.95 0.49 12.76
N ASP A 122 -12.28 1.60 12.45
CA ASP A 122 -11.93 2.64 13.42
C ASP A 122 -13.19 3.35 13.95
N ASP A 123 -14.10 3.75 13.06
CA ASP A 123 -15.39 4.38 13.38
C ASP A 123 -16.29 3.47 14.24
N LEU A 124 -16.23 2.16 14.01
CA LEU A 124 -17.00 1.19 14.80
C LEU A 124 -16.54 1.21 16.27
N GLY A 125 -15.23 1.24 16.52
CA GLY A 125 -14.65 1.18 17.86
C GLY A 125 -15.23 0.05 18.71
N ASP A 126 -15.51 0.33 19.99
CA ASP A 126 -16.15 -0.61 20.92
C ASP A 126 -17.69 -0.59 20.85
N ASN A 127 -18.29 0.13 19.89
CA ASN A 127 -19.74 0.19 19.76
C ASN A 127 -20.31 -1.18 19.34
N GLY A 128 -21.57 -1.44 19.70
CA GLY A 128 -22.25 -2.65 19.27
C GLY A 128 -22.42 -2.69 17.75
N VAL A 129 -21.75 -3.65 17.09
CA VAL A 129 -21.76 -3.88 15.62
C VAL A 129 -23.14 -3.71 15.00
N LYS A 130 -24.17 -4.29 15.63
CA LYS A 130 -25.54 -4.25 15.12
C LYS A 130 -26.07 -2.81 15.01
N MET A 131 -25.90 -2.01 16.05
CA MET A 131 -26.42 -0.64 16.10
C MET A 131 -25.75 0.23 15.03
N TRP A 132 -24.43 0.11 14.91
CA TRP A 132 -23.66 0.82 13.89
C TRP A 132 -24.08 0.44 12.47
N VAL A 133 -24.23 -0.86 12.20
CA VAL A 133 -24.68 -1.36 10.89
C VAL A 133 -26.08 -0.85 10.56
N ASP A 134 -27.02 -0.97 11.50
CA ASP A 134 -28.40 -0.50 11.31
C ASP A 134 -28.43 1.00 11.01
N GLU A 135 -27.64 1.80 11.72
CA GLU A 135 -27.52 3.24 11.49
C GLU A 135 -27.01 3.54 10.08
N LYS A 136 -25.89 2.95 9.65
CA LYS A 136 -25.33 3.22 8.31
C LYS A 136 -26.29 2.79 7.20
N LEU A 137 -26.93 1.64 7.35
CA LEU A 137 -27.91 1.15 6.39
C LEU A 137 -29.16 2.04 6.34
N SER A 138 -29.61 2.59 7.47
CA SER A 138 -30.75 3.52 7.51
C SER A 138 -30.50 4.82 6.74
N HIS A 139 -29.23 5.23 6.63
CA HIS A 139 -28.79 6.37 5.81
C HIS A 139 -28.53 6.01 4.34
N GLY A 140 -28.83 4.78 3.91
CA GLY A 140 -28.63 4.33 2.53
C GLY A 140 -27.16 4.11 2.16
N MET A 141 -26.26 4.03 3.13
CA MET A 141 -24.84 3.77 2.86
C MET A 141 -24.62 2.31 2.46
N LYS A 142 -23.66 2.08 1.56
CA LYS A 142 -23.11 0.75 1.27
C LYS A 142 -21.88 0.53 2.14
N LEU A 143 -21.78 -0.66 2.73
CA LEU A 143 -20.63 -1.02 3.55
C LEU A 143 -19.49 -1.48 2.64
N CYS A 144 -18.40 -0.70 2.60
CA CYS A 144 -17.19 -1.08 1.88
C CYS A 144 -16.63 -2.40 2.43
N GLY A 145 -16.14 -3.27 1.53
CA GLY A 145 -15.68 -4.60 1.89
C GLY A 145 -16.76 -5.68 1.96
N PHE A 146 -18.05 -5.32 1.82
CA PHE A 146 -19.16 -6.28 1.82
C PHE A 146 -19.83 -6.38 0.45
N GLY A 147 -20.17 -7.60 0.07
CA GLY A 147 -20.86 -7.93 -1.17
C GLY A 147 -19.90 -8.35 -2.28
N HIS A 148 -20.21 -9.47 -2.93
CA HIS A 148 -19.43 -10.01 -4.02
C HIS A 148 -20.37 -10.40 -5.18
N PRO A 149 -20.00 -10.14 -6.45
CA PRO A 149 -20.89 -10.42 -7.59
C PRO A 149 -21.32 -11.89 -7.69
N VAL A 150 -20.40 -12.81 -7.36
CA VAL A 150 -20.61 -14.26 -7.42
C VAL A 150 -20.82 -14.89 -6.03
N TYR A 151 -19.94 -14.64 -5.07
CA TYR A 151 -20.00 -15.26 -3.75
C TYR A 151 -21.05 -14.62 -2.84
N LYS A 152 -21.86 -15.45 -2.20
CA LYS A 152 -22.82 -15.02 -1.17
C LYS A 152 -22.29 -15.19 0.27
N LYS A 153 -21.14 -15.84 0.41
CA LYS A 153 -20.35 -15.98 1.63
C LYS A 153 -18.88 -15.96 1.20
N ASP A 154 -18.06 -15.17 1.88
CA ASP A 154 -16.61 -15.24 1.70
C ASP A 154 -16.10 -16.60 2.22
N ARG A 155 -15.08 -17.14 1.53
CA ARG A 155 -14.52 -18.47 1.79
C ARG A 155 -13.52 -18.45 2.93
#